data_AF-A0A5E5PK25-F1
#
_entry.id   AF-A0A5E5PK25-F1
#
_cell.length_a   1.000
_cell.length_b   1.000
_cell.length_c   1.000
_cell.angle_alpha   90.00
_cell.angle_beta   90.00
_cell.angle_gamma   90.00
#
_symmetry.space_group_name_H-M   'P 1'
#
loop_
_entity.id
_entity.type
_entity.pdbx_description
1 polymer ?
#
loop_
_entity_poly.entity_id
_entity_poly.type
_entity_poly.pdbx_seq_one_letter_code
_entity_poly.pdbx_strand_id
1 'polypeptide(L)' 'PEQDRAISIREGALLQTFPASYDFGKEIRTVEASRHIGNAVPPQLGLVIGKTIVEHIDCRTHKGKP' A
#
# COMPACT_ATOMS: atom_id res chain seq x y z
N PRO A 1 -10.95 -9.29 -17.96
CA PRO A 1 -11.35 -7.91 -18.31
C PRO A 1 -12.35 -7.94 -19.47
N GLU A 2 -13.58 -7.52 -19.19
CA GLU A 2 -14.71 -7.59 -20.14
C GLU A 2 -15.19 -6.20 -20.61
N GLN A 3 -14.83 -5.13 -19.90
CA GLN A 3 -15.26 -3.76 -20.24
C GLN A 3 -14.23 -3.05 -21.14
N ASP A 4 -14.69 -2.41 -22.22
CA ASP A 4 -13.86 -1.58 -23.10
C ASP A 4 -13.66 -0.16 -22.53
N ARG A 5 -12.94 -0.09 -21.41
CA ARG A 5 -12.55 1.17 -20.75
C ARG A 5 -11.22 1.02 -20.03
N ALA A 6 -10.58 2.15 -19.69
CA ALA A 6 -9.47 2.17 -18.75
C ALA A 6 -9.90 1.70 -17.35
N ILE A 7 -8.94 1.21 -16.56
CA ILE A 7 -9.17 0.84 -15.16
C ILE A 7 -9.65 2.05 -14.35
N SER A 8 -10.54 1.80 -13.41
CA SER A 8 -11.03 2.79 -12.47
C SER A 8 -9.98 3.06 -11.41
N ILE A 9 -10.13 4.21 -10.72
CA ILE A 9 -9.29 4.57 -9.56
C ILE A 9 -9.30 3.44 -8.51
N ARG A 10 -10.47 2.82 -8.28
CA ARG A 10 -10.61 1.74 -7.29
C ARG A 10 -9.89 0.48 -7.72
N GLU A 11 -9.98 0.10 -8.99
CA GLU A 11 -9.23 -1.04 -9.53
C GLU A 11 -7.72 -0.77 -9.44
N GLY A 12 -7.26 0.42 -9.79
CA GLY A 12 -5.86 0.83 -9.63
C GLY A 12 -5.38 0.77 -8.18
N ALA A 13 -6.21 1.20 -7.22
CA ALA A 13 -5.92 1.11 -5.80
C ALA A 13 -5.78 -0.34 -5.32
N LEU A 14 -6.69 -1.23 -5.76
CA LEU A 14 -6.64 -2.65 -5.42
C LEU A 14 -5.40 -3.33 -6.02
N LEU A 15 -5.01 -2.98 -7.25
CA LEU A 15 -3.76 -3.44 -7.85
C LEU A 15 -2.53 -2.99 -7.06
N GLN A 16 -2.56 -1.77 -6.51
CA GLN A 16 -1.56 -1.26 -5.59
C GLN A 16 -1.69 -1.81 -4.17
N THR A 17 -2.57 -2.79 -3.93
CA THR A 17 -2.79 -3.47 -2.64
C THR A 17 -3.36 -2.57 -1.53
N PHE A 18 -3.97 -1.44 -1.88
CA PHE A 18 -4.75 -0.68 -0.92
C PHE A 18 -5.96 -1.50 -0.44
N PRO A 19 -6.34 -1.40 0.84
CA PRO A 19 -7.59 -1.98 1.32
C PRO A 19 -8.79 -1.48 0.50
N ALA A 20 -9.78 -2.34 0.26
CA ALA A 20 -10.99 -1.96 -0.49
C ALA A 20 -11.72 -0.76 0.17
N SER A 21 -11.66 -0.67 1.49
CA SER A 21 -12.23 0.40 2.31
C SER A 21 -11.35 1.65 2.44
N TYR A 22 -10.22 1.73 1.73
CA TYR A 22 -9.33 2.88 1.83
C TYR A 22 -9.99 4.14 1.25
N ASP A 23 -10.10 5.18 2.07
CA ASP A 23 -10.63 6.49 1.71
C ASP A 23 -9.50 7.39 1.21
N PHE A 24 -9.62 7.86 -0.04
CA PHE A 24 -8.66 8.78 -0.66
C PHE A 24 -9.01 10.26 -0.42
N GLY A 25 -10.08 10.54 0.33
CA GLY A 25 -10.60 11.88 0.60
C GLY A 25 -11.75 12.26 -0.35
N LYS A 26 -12.69 13.06 0.16
CA LYS A 26 -13.92 13.44 -0.57
C LYS A 26 -13.72 14.55 -1.60
N GLU A 27 -12.69 15.38 -1.46
CA GLU A 27 -12.47 16.58 -2.28
C GLU A 27 -11.26 16.45 -3.23
N ILE A 28 -10.68 15.26 -3.36
CA ILE A 28 -9.52 15.05 -4.23
C ILE A 28 -9.95 14.94 -5.69
N ARG A 29 -9.24 15.62 -6.59
CA ARG A 29 -9.48 15.48 -8.04
C ARG A 29 -9.05 14.09 -8.48
N THR A 30 -9.79 13.50 -9.42
CA THR A 30 -9.51 12.16 -9.97
C THR A 30 -8.06 12.01 -10.46
N VAL A 31 -7.52 13.03 -11.12
CA VAL A 31 -6.14 13.02 -11.63
C VAL A 31 -5.11 12.97 -10.48
N GLU A 32 -5.36 13.70 -9.40
CA GLU A 32 -4.49 13.71 -8.23
C GLU A 32 -4.53 12.37 -7.49
N ALA A 33 -5.73 11.84 -7.26
CA ALA A 33 -5.90 10.51 -6.66
C ALA A 33 -5.19 9.42 -7.48
N SER A 34 -5.34 9.45 -8.80
CA SER A 34 -4.69 8.48 -9.70
C SER A 34 -3.16 8.57 -9.60
N ARG A 35 -2.61 9.78 -9.54
CA ARG A 35 -1.16 9.99 -9.35
C ARG A 35 -0.68 9.52 -7.98
N HIS A 36 -1.44 9.78 -6.91
CA HIS A 36 -1.10 9.32 -5.56
C HIS A 36 -1.09 7.79 -5.48
N ILE A 37 -2.10 7.14 -6.04
CA ILE A 37 -2.18 5.68 -6.10
C ILE A 37 -1.00 5.11 -6.91
N GLY A 38 -0.76 5.64 -8.11
CA GLY A 38 0.29 5.14 -8.99
C GLY A 38 1.72 5.30 -8.43
N ASN A 39 1.97 6.39 -7.70
CA ASN A 39 3.29 6.68 -7.12
C ASN A 39 3.50 6.07 -5.73
N ALA A 40 2.46 5.52 -5.10
CA ALA A 40 2.58 4.95 -3.76
C ALA A 40 3.43 3.67 -3.76
N VAL A 41 4.07 3.40 -2.62
CA VAL A 41 4.59 2.06 -2.33
C VAL A 41 3.38 1.17 -1.98
N PRO A 42 3.24 -0.03 -2.58
CA PRO A 42 2.13 -0.92 -2.25
C PRO A 42 2.05 -1.20 -0.73
N PRO A 43 0.89 -1.00 -0.07
CA PRO A 43 0.78 -1.22 1.38
C PRO A 43 1.18 -2.64 1.82
N GLN A 44 0.89 -3.68 1.03
CA GLN A 44 1.32 -5.04 1.36
C GLN A 44 2.85 -5.19 1.32
N LEU A 45 3.52 -4.55 0.37
CA LEU A 45 4.99 -4.55 0.32
C LEU A 45 5.56 -3.83 1.55
N GLY A 46 5.02 -2.66 1.90
CA GLY A 46 5.40 -1.93 3.11
C GLY A 46 5.21 -2.76 4.37
N LEU A 47 4.12 -3.52 4.48
CA LEU A 47 3.85 -4.41 5.61
C LEU A 47 4.91 -5.51 5.74
N VAL A 48 5.24 -6.21 4.66
CA VAL A 48 6.22 -7.31 4.69
C VAL A 48 7.62 -6.81 5.04
N ILE A 49 8.03 -5.68 4.45
CA ILE A 49 9.30 -5.02 4.78
C ILE A 49 9.32 -4.61 6.25
N GLY A 50 8.25 -3.98 6.73
CA GLY A 50 8.12 -3.55 8.13
C GLY A 50 8.24 -4.72 9.11
N LYS A 51 7.56 -5.84 8.84
CA LYS A 51 7.70 -7.07 9.65
C LYS A 51 9.15 -7.55 9.70
N THR A 52 9.82 -7.60 8.55
CA THR A 52 11.21 -8.05 8.45
C THR A 52 12.15 -7.16 9.27
N ILE A 53 11.92 -5.84 9.26
CA ILE A 53 12.70 -4.89 10.06
C ILE A 53 12.46 -5.10 11.56
N VAL A 54 11.20 -5.25 11.99
CA VAL A 54 10.86 -5.51 13.39
C VAL A 54 11.50 -6.81 13.87
N GLU A 55 11.34 -7.90 13.12
CA GLU A 55 11.95 -9.19 13.40
C GLU A 55 13.48 -9.09 13.52
N HIS A 56 14.13 -8.31 12.65
CA HIS A 56 15.57 -8.09 12.71
C HIS A 56 16.00 -7.35 13.98
N ILE A 57 15.24 -6.34 14.39
CA ILE A 57 15.51 -5.56 15.60
C ILE A 57 15.27 -6.42 16.85
N ASP A 58 14.17 -7.16 16.91
CA ASP A 58 13.83 -8.01 18.04
C ASP A 58 14.83 -9.17 18.20
N CYS A 59 15.26 -9.79 17.10
CA CYS A 59 16.31 -10.80 17.14
C CYS A 59 17.63 -10.25 17.71
N ARG A 60 17.93 -8.96 17.48
CA ARG A 60 19.11 -8.31 18.08
C ARG A 60 18.92 -7.95 19.55
N THR A 61 17.73 -7.50 19.97
CA THR A 61 17.49 -7.14 21.38
C THR A 61 17.49 -8.36 22.30
N HIS A 62 17.13 -9.55 21.79
CA HIS A 62 17.18 -10.80 22.53
C HIS A 62 18.56 -11.49 22.55
N LYS A 63 19.51 -11.11 21.67
CA LYS A 63 20.88 -11.63 21.67
C LYS A 63 21.85 -10.90 22.60
N GLY A 64 21.37 -9.96 23.41
CA GLY A 64 22.16 -9.18 24.36
C GLY A 64 21.65 -9.16 25.80
N LYS A 65 20.68 -10.02 26.16
CA LYS A 65 20.33 -10.23 27.57
C LYS A 65 21.21 -11.37 28.13
N PRO A 66 21.86 -11.17 29.30
CA PRO A 66 22.73 -12.18 29.91
C PRO A 66 21.98 -13.49 30.18
#